data_AF-A0A536LAS6-F1
#
_entry.id   AF-A0A536LAS6-F1
#
_cell.length_a   1.000
_cell.length_b   1.000
_cell.length_c   1.000
_cell.angle_alpha   90.00
_cell.angle_beta   90.00
_cell.angle_gamma   90.00
#
_symmetry.space_group_name_H-M   'P 1'
#
loop_
_entity.id
_entity.type
_entity.pdbx_description
1 polymer ?
#
loop_
_entity_poly.entity_id
_entity_poly.type
_entity_poly.pdbx_seq_one_letter_code
_entity_poly.pdbx_strand_id
1 'polypeptide(L)'
;MRKLFAVVFLVVAASLIPAGVAAERLPTSNHGGDPFSAVLSGHGSGLALVTLNPGHNEVCWQVTVAGLTAPVFASHIHRGGPDVNGPVVVPFFNTGPSTPSTATSFSGCTENVDRALIEDIKDNPAGYYVNIHTSCGGQPATCGPFFPGSAVRGQLTHP
;
A
#
# COMPACT_ATOMS: atom_id res chain seq x y z
N MET A 1 -71.17 17.95 -11.21
CA MET A 1 -69.82 18.36 -10.72
C MET A 1 -69.14 17.16 -10.06
N ARG A 2 -68.17 16.53 -10.72
CA ARG A 2 -67.22 15.60 -10.08
C ARG A 2 -65.96 15.57 -10.94
N LYS A 3 -64.95 16.33 -10.53
CA LYS A 3 -63.64 16.37 -11.19
C LYS A 3 -62.87 15.11 -10.75
N LEU A 4 -62.61 14.20 -11.69
CA LEU A 4 -61.65 13.10 -11.46
C LEU A 4 -60.25 13.66 -11.66
N PHE A 5 -59.42 13.57 -10.62
CA PHE A 5 -57.98 13.84 -10.71
C PHE A 5 -57.27 12.51 -10.91
N ALA A 6 -56.67 12.30 -12.09
CA ALA A 6 -55.77 11.19 -12.35
C ALA A 6 -54.38 11.56 -11.82
N VAL A 7 -53.91 10.86 -10.79
CA VAL A 7 -52.54 10.98 -10.28
C VAL A 7 -51.67 10.03 -11.09
N VAL A 8 -50.81 10.60 -11.94
CA VAL A 8 -49.79 9.87 -12.68
C VAL A 8 -48.58 9.70 -11.75
N PHE A 9 -48.33 8.47 -11.30
CA PHE A 9 -47.09 8.13 -10.60
C PHE A 9 -45.97 7.97 -11.63
N LEU A 10 -45.09 8.98 -11.71
CA LEU A 10 -43.86 8.90 -12.48
C LEU A 10 -42.85 8.04 -11.69
N VAL A 11 -42.65 6.79 -12.11
CA VAL A 11 -41.59 5.94 -11.57
C VAL A 11 -40.27 6.39 -12.21
N VAL A 12 -39.47 7.17 -11.49
CA VAL A 12 -38.10 7.48 -11.87
C VAL A 12 -37.22 6.30 -11.45
N ALA A 13 -36.83 5.46 -12.41
CA ALA A 13 -35.80 4.46 -12.19
C ALA A 13 -34.46 5.18 -12.04
N ALA A 14 -33.98 5.29 -10.80
CA ALA A 14 -32.63 5.80 -10.52
C ALA A 14 -31.62 4.71 -10.91
N SER A 15 -30.98 4.89 -12.07
CA SER A 15 -29.84 4.07 -12.49
C SER A 15 -28.70 4.26 -11.49
N LEU A 16 -28.39 3.22 -10.70
CA LEU A 16 -27.17 3.15 -9.92
C LEU A 16 -25.99 3.05 -10.89
N ILE A 17 -25.36 4.18 -11.19
CA ILE A 17 -24.03 4.16 -11.80
C ILE A 17 -23.09 3.68 -10.68
N PRO A 18 -22.44 2.51 -10.79
CA PRO A 18 -21.39 2.17 -9.84
C PRO A 18 -20.33 3.26 -9.96
N ALA A 19 -20.08 3.97 -8.86
CA ALA A 19 -18.97 4.91 -8.78
C ALA A 19 -17.70 4.11 -9.09
N GLY A 20 -17.15 4.28 -10.30
CA GLY A 20 -15.84 3.75 -10.61
C GLY A 20 -14.86 4.29 -9.58
N VAL A 21 -14.10 3.41 -8.94
CA VAL A 21 -13.03 3.80 -8.02
C VAL A 21 -12.12 4.74 -8.79
N ALA A 22 -12.11 6.03 -8.42
CA ALA A 22 -11.32 7.02 -9.13
C ALA A 22 -9.84 6.70 -8.90
N ALA A 23 -9.03 6.74 -9.95
CA ALA A 23 -7.58 6.61 -9.82
C ALA A 23 -7.05 7.68 -8.85
N GLU A 24 -6.46 7.25 -7.74
CA GLU A 24 -5.85 8.13 -6.76
C GLU A 24 -4.44 8.51 -7.19
N ARG A 25 -4.00 9.71 -6.84
CA ARG A 25 -2.66 10.22 -7.18
C ARG A 25 -1.96 10.65 -5.91
N LEU A 26 -0.94 9.89 -5.50
CA LEU A 26 -0.09 10.25 -4.37
C LEU A 26 0.73 11.52 -4.69
N PRO A 27 1.15 12.29 -3.67
CA PRO A 27 1.86 13.57 -3.87
C PRO A 27 3.13 13.48 -4.73
N THR A 28 3.82 12.35 -4.69
CA THR A 28 5.05 12.09 -5.48
C THR A 28 4.79 11.47 -6.85
N SER A 29 3.54 11.17 -7.18
CA SER A 29 3.21 10.50 -8.43
C SER A 29 2.94 11.48 -9.56
N ASN A 30 3.42 11.14 -10.76
CA ASN A 30 3.04 11.84 -11.98
C ASN A 30 1.69 11.35 -12.52
N HIS A 31 1.34 10.08 -12.28
CA HIS A 31 0.14 9.43 -12.79
C HIS A 31 -0.82 9.02 -11.67
N GLY A 32 -2.11 8.85 -11.99
CA GLY A 32 -3.04 8.19 -11.06
C GLY A 32 -2.83 6.67 -11.06
N GLY A 33 -3.32 5.97 -10.04
CA GLY A 33 -3.38 4.51 -10.02
C GLY A 33 -4.50 4.02 -9.12
N ASP A 34 -4.73 2.71 -9.14
CA ASP A 34 -5.71 2.06 -8.28
C ASP A 34 -5.20 2.09 -6.82
N PRO A 35 -5.93 2.66 -5.85
CA PRO A 35 -5.43 2.83 -4.48
C PRO A 35 -5.47 1.53 -3.68
N PHE A 36 -4.43 1.29 -2.89
CA PHE A 36 -4.30 0.20 -1.93
C PHE A 36 -3.67 0.74 -0.65
N SER A 37 -3.89 0.03 0.45
CA SER A 37 -3.23 0.35 1.71
C SER A 37 -2.79 -0.89 2.47
N ALA A 38 -1.89 -0.72 3.44
CA ALA A 38 -1.55 -1.74 4.42
C ALA A 38 -1.33 -1.09 5.79
N VAL A 39 -2.05 -1.58 6.80
CA VAL A 39 -1.76 -1.25 8.20
C VAL A 39 -0.58 -2.10 8.65
N LEU A 40 0.51 -1.46 9.05
CA LEU A 40 1.76 -2.11 9.41
C LEU A 40 1.86 -2.26 10.92
N SER A 41 2.26 -3.45 11.38
CA SER A 41 2.44 -3.75 12.80
C SER A 41 3.68 -4.64 13.03
N GLY A 42 4.16 -4.69 14.27
CA GLY A 42 5.37 -5.41 14.68
C GLY A 42 6.05 -4.72 15.85
N HIS A 43 7.33 -4.38 15.70
CA HIS A 43 8.12 -3.61 16.67
C HIS A 43 7.88 -2.09 16.59
N GLY A 44 6.66 -1.72 16.21
CA GLY A 44 6.19 -0.38 15.92
C GLY A 44 4.87 -0.47 15.16
N SER A 45 4.45 0.65 14.59
CA SER A 45 3.28 0.71 13.72
C SER A 45 3.58 1.53 12.46
N GLY A 46 2.71 1.40 11.47
CA GLY A 46 2.79 2.23 10.28
C GLY A 46 1.57 2.10 9.37
N LEU A 47 1.60 2.90 8.31
CA LEU A 47 0.62 2.87 7.23
C LEU A 47 1.39 2.94 5.91
N ALA A 48 1.08 2.04 4.99
CA ALA A 48 1.46 2.15 3.60
C ALA A 48 0.24 2.56 2.76
N LEU A 49 0.40 3.57 1.93
CA LEU A 49 -0.50 3.91 0.84
C LEU A 49 0.22 3.57 -0.46
N VAL A 50 -0.46 2.90 -1.38
CA VAL A 50 0.12 2.43 -2.64
C VAL A 50 -0.88 2.71 -3.75
N THR A 51 -0.41 3.17 -4.91
CA THR A 51 -1.22 3.27 -6.12
C THR A 51 -0.61 2.40 -7.21
N LEU A 52 -1.43 1.51 -7.77
CA LEU A 52 -1.02 0.53 -8.77
C LEU A 52 -1.47 0.97 -10.16
N ASN A 53 -0.52 1.19 -11.08
CA ASN A 53 -0.80 1.64 -12.44
C ASN A 53 -0.20 0.68 -13.49
N PRO A 54 -0.96 -0.35 -13.92
CA PRO A 54 -0.51 -1.29 -14.95
C PRO A 54 -0.41 -0.64 -16.34
N GLY A 55 -1.05 0.52 -16.57
CA GLY A 55 -0.94 1.26 -17.82
C GLY A 55 0.39 2.01 -17.98
N HIS A 56 1.05 2.32 -16.86
CA HIS A 56 2.34 3.01 -16.81
C HIS A 56 3.49 2.14 -16.28
N ASN A 57 3.23 0.87 -15.95
CA ASN A 57 4.22 -0.02 -15.31
C ASN A 57 4.80 0.59 -14.02
N GLU A 58 3.94 1.27 -13.25
CA GLU A 58 4.32 2.13 -12.14
C GLU A 58 3.59 1.72 -10.85
N VAL A 59 4.33 1.71 -9.74
CA VAL A 59 3.80 1.55 -8.39
C VAL A 59 4.28 2.72 -7.55
N CYS A 60 3.40 3.66 -7.24
CA CYS A 60 3.73 4.76 -6.34
C CYS A 60 3.31 4.44 -4.92
N TRP A 61 4.06 4.95 -3.95
CA TRP A 61 3.92 4.56 -2.56
C TRP A 61 4.26 5.71 -1.61
N GLN A 62 3.61 5.69 -0.46
CA GLN A 62 3.97 6.46 0.72
C GLN A 62 3.90 5.53 1.92
N VAL A 63 4.95 5.50 2.73
CA VAL A 63 4.99 4.74 3.97
C VAL A 63 5.29 5.67 5.13
N THR A 64 4.50 5.55 6.20
CA THR A 64 4.70 6.28 7.45
C THR A 64 4.83 5.29 8.58
N VAL A 65 5.76 5.53 9.49
CA VAL A 65 6.06 4.64 10.63
C VAL A 65 6.11 5.42 11.94
N ALA A 66 5.79 4.74 13.02
CA ALA A 66 5.86 5.26 14.37
C ALA A 66 6.32 4.18 15.36
N GLY A 67 6.91 4.61 16.47
CA GLY A 67 7.31 3.70 17.56
C GLY A 67 8.49 2.79 17.26
N LEU A 68 9.20 2.99 16.14
CA LEU A 68 10.44 2.28 15.84
C LEU A 68 11.57 2.82 16.71
N THR A 69 12.38 1.91 17.26
CA THR A 69 13.52 2.22 18.13
C THR A 69 14.87 2.12 17.41
N ALA A 70 14.87 1.72 16.14
CA ALA A 70 16.03 1.70 15.25
C ALA A 70 15.70 2.40 13.92
N PRO A 71 16.68 3.07 13.28
CA PRO A 71 16.42 3.80 12.04
C PRO A 71 16.19 2.86 10.84
N VAL A 72 15.32 3.30 9.94
CA VAL A 72 14.81 2.55 8.77
C VAL A 72 15.82 2.61 7.64
N PHE A 73 16.03 1.51 6.90
CA PHE A 73 16.89 1.52 5.73
C PHE A 73 16.28 0.91 4.47
N ALA A 74 15.19 0.17 4.58
CA ALA A 74 14.53 -0.42 3.41
C ALA A 74 13.03 -0.62 3.61
N SER A 75 12.29 -0.57 2.50
CA SER A 75 10.87 -0.91 2.43
C SER A 75 10.52 -1.50 1.06
N HIS A 76 9.68 -2.54 1.02
CA HIS A 76 9.29 -3.20 -0.22
C HIS A 76 7.92 -3.89 -0.11
N ILE A 77 7.33 -4.26 -1.26
CA ILE A 77 6.26 -5.26 -1.36
C ILE A 77 6.88 -6.64 -1.55
N HIS A 78 6.40 -7.62 -0.79
CA HIS A 78 6.71 -9.04 -0.93
C HIS A 78 5.49 -9.84 -1.40
N ARG A 79 5.72 -10.99 -2.06
CA ARG A 79 4.67 -11.97 -2.39
C ARG A 79 4.56 -13.02 -1.29
N GLY A 80 3.49 -12.99 -0.50
CA GLY A 80 3.20 -13.97 0.54
C GLY A 80 1.98 -13.60 1.37
N GLY A 81 1.36 -14.60 1.99
CA GLY A 81 0.30 -14.38 2.98
C GLY A 81 0.82 -13.83 4.32
N PRO A 82 -0.08 -13.63 5.31
CA PRO A 82 0.25 -13.04 6.61
C PRO A 82 1.45 -13.65 7.35
N ASP A 83 1.70 -14.95 7.18
CA ASP A 83 2.74 -15.67 7.92
C ASP A 83 3.84 -16.26 7.01
N VAL A 84 3.89 -15.83 5.74
CA VAL A 84 4.83 -16.37 4.75
C VAL A 84 5.83 -15.31 4.35
N ASN A 85 7.10 -15.54 4.67
CA ASN A 85 8.20 -14.72 4.18
C ASN A 85 8.41 -14.97 2.68
N GLY A 86 7.99 -14.01 1.88
CA GLY A 86 8.02 -14.05 0.42
C GLY A 86 9.28 -13.42 -0.20
N PRO A 87 9.53 -13.64 -1.50
CA PRO A 87 10.48 -12.81 -2.24
C PRO A 87 9.98 -11.36 -2.33
N VAL A 88 10.92 -10.41 -2.41
CA VAL A 88 10.63 -9.02 -2.77
C VAL A 88 10.17 -8.98 -4.23
N VAL A 89 9.05 -8.30 -4.49
CA VAL A 89 8.50 -8.16 -5.85
C VAL A 89 8.44 -6.71 -6.32
N VAL A 90 8.28 -5.75 -5.42
CA VAL A 90 8.36 -4.31 -5.75
C VAL A 90 9.22 -3.60 -4.69
N PRO A 91 10.45 -3.20 -5.01
CA PRO A 91 11.25 -2.42 -4.08
C PRO A 91 10.75 -0.98 -4.00
N PHE A 92 10.61 -0.41 -2.79
CA PHE A 92 10.33 1.03 -2.62
C PHE A 92 11.63 1.81 -2.50
N PHE A 93 12.43 1.49 -1.50
CA PHE A 93 13.76 2.05 -1.33
C PHE A 93 14.65 1.07 -0.56
N ASN A 94 15.96 1.19 -0.76
CA ASN A 94 16.96 0.49 0.02
C ASN A 94 18.24 1.32 0.08
N THR A 95 18.53 1.93 1.22
CA THR A 95 19.78 2.66 1.45
C THR A 95 20.89 1.75 1.97
N GLY A 96 20.51 0.63 2.58
CA GLY A 96 21.41 -0.33 3.22
C GLY A 96 21.57 -0.07 4.73
N PRO A 97 21.90 -1.11 5.52
CA PRO A 97 21.92 -1.01 6.98
C PRO A 97 23.04 -0.09 7.51
N SER A 98 24.04 0.25 6.70
CA SER A 98 25.13 1.17 7.04
C SER A 98 24.77 2.65 6.86
N THR A 99 23.65 2.95 6.18
CA THR A 99 23.17 4.31 5.93
C THR A 99 21.66 4.41 6.24
N PRO A 100 21.25 4.08 7.47
CA PRO A 100 19.85 4.11 7.86
C PRO A 100 19.37 5.56 8.06
N SER A 101 18.06 5.76 7.97
CA SER A 101 17.38 7.04 8.13
C SER A 101 16.51 7.05 9.39
N THR A 102 16.55 8.15 10.15
CA THR A 102 15.64 8.42 11.27
C THR A 102 14.33 9.06 10.82
N ALA A 103 14.14 9.29 9.52
CA ALA A 103 12.88 9.78 8.99
C ALA A 103 11.75 8.78 9.27
N THR A 104 10.55 9.31 9.48
CA THR A 104 9.34 8.53 9.78
C THR A 104 8.37 8.46 8.61
N SER A 105 8.66 9.16 7.51
CA SER A 105 7.85 9.14 6.29
C SER A 105 8.75 9.07 5.07
N PHE A 106 8.39 8.22 4.13
CA PHE A 106 9.09 7.98 2.87
C PHE A 106 8.07 7.86 1.76
N SER A 107 8.39 8.37 0.57
CA SER A 107 7.51 8.25 -0.60
C SER A 107 8.31 8.22 -1.89
N GLY A 108 7.72 7.66 -2.94
CA GLY A 108 8.34 7.56 -4.25
C GLY A 108 7.47 6.76 -5.22
N CYS A 109 8.04 6.48 -6.39
CA CYS A 109 7.46 5.61 -7.40
C CYS A 109 8.49 4.58 -7.86
N THR A 110 8.05 3.35 -8.01
CA THR A 110 8.83 2.26 -8.58
C THR A 110 8.38 2.07 -10.01
N GLU A 111 9.28 2.38 -10.95
CA GLU A 111 9.02 2.31 -12.38
C GLU A 111 9.42 0.95 -12.97
N ASN A 112 8.95 0.67 -14.18
CA ASN A 112 9.26 -0.57 -14.92
C ASN A 112 8.86 -1.85 -14.17
N VAL A 113 7.82 -1.78 -13.34
CA VAL A 113 7.25 -2.95 -12.69
C VAL A 113 6.47 -3.74 -13.75
N ASP A 114 6.66 -5.07 -13.76
CA ASP A 114 5.98 -5.93 -14.72
C ASP A 114 4.46 -5.75 -14.63
N ARG A 115 3.82 -5.59 -15.78
CA ARG A 115 2.38 -5.31 -15.84
C ARG A 115 1.57 -6.45 -15.23
N ALA A 116 1.93 -7.71 -15.52
CA ALA A 116 1.21 -8.86 -15.00
C ALA A 116 1.40 -8.98 -13.48
N LEU A 117 2.56 -8.59 -12.94
CA LEU A 117 2.74 -8.47 -11.49
C LEU A 117 1.79 -7.42 -10.89
N ILE A 118 1.67 -6.23 -11.49
CA ILE A 118 0.76 -5.20 -10.98
C ILE A 118 -0.68 -5.70 -10.97
N GLU A 119 -1.14 -6.32 -12.05
CA GLU A 119 -2.51 -6.88 -12.11
C GLU A 119 -2.70 -8.01 -11.08
N ASP A 120 -1.70 -8.89 -10.88
CA ASP A 120 -1.78 -9.94 -9.86
C ASP A 120 -1.85 -9.37 -8.43
N ILE A 121 -1.14 -8.27 -8.14
CA ILE A 121 -1.28 -7.57 -6.84
C ILE A 121 -2.69 -7.00 -6.68
N LYS A 122 -3.24 -6.39 -7.74
CA LYS A 122 -4.60 -5.81 -7.71
C LYS A 122 -5.68 -6.87 -7.48
N ASP A 123 -5.56 -8.00 -8.17
CA ASP A 123 -6.53 -9.09 -8.10
C ASP A 123 -6.40 -9.90 -6.81
N ASN A 124 -5.19 -10.01 -6.25
CA ASN A 124 -4.88 -10.83 -5.08
C ASN A 124 -4.15 -10.08 -3.97
N PRO A 125 -4.63 -8.92 -3.47
CA PRO A 125 -3.84 -8.05 -2.58
C PRO A 125 -3.50 -8.71 -1.25
N ALA A 126 -4.37 -9.60 -0.74
CA ALA A 126 -4.10 -10.39 0.47
C ALA A 126 -2.95 -11.40 0.31
N GLY A 127 -2.50 -11.67 -0.92
CA GLY A 127 -1.30 -12.46 -1.22
C GLY A 127 0.00 -11.64 -1.24
N TYR A 128 -0.06 -10.35 -0.90
CA TYR A 128 1.05 -9.42 -0.92
C TYR A 128 1.11 -8.57 0.35
N TYR A 129 2.31 -8.15 0.73
CA TYR A 129 2.50 -7.35 1.93
C TYR A 129 3.60 -6.33 1.80
N VAL A 130 3.41 -5.18 2.45
CA VAL A 130 4.45 -4.17 2.63
C VAL A 130 5.27 -4.53 3.86
N ASN A 131 6.58 -4.41 3.74
CA ASN A 131 7.54 -4.73 4.79
C ASN A 131 8.55 -3.60 4.94
N ILE A 132 8.87 -3.22 6.18
CA ILE A 132 9.88 -2.20 6.50
C ILE A 132 10.98 -2.83 7.35
N HIS A 133 12.24 -2.48 7.06
CA HIS A 133 13.42 -2.96 7.77
C HIS A 133 14.17 -1.82 8.47
N THR A 134 14.64 -2.09 9.68
CA THR A 134 15.45 -1.18 10.51
C THR A 134 16.84 -1.74 10.79
N SER A 135 17.79 -0.85 11.01
CA SER A 135 19.19 -1.16 11.33
C SER A 135 19.38 -1.47 12.82
N CYS A 136 18.79 -2.57 13.28
CA CYS A 136 18.86 -3.03 14.67
C CYS A 136 20.22 -3.72 15.02
N GLY A 137 21.25 -3.53 14.20
CA GLY A 137 22.59 -4.09 14.44
C GLY A 137 23.29 -3.43 15.63
N GLY A 138 23.68 -4.24 16.63
CA GLY A 138 24.37 -3.76 17.84
C GLY A 138 23.48 -3.01 18.84
N GLN A 139 22.16 -3.06 18.66
CA GLN A 139 21.17 -2.45 19.55
C GLN A 139 20.54 -3.52 20.47
N PRO A 140 19.90 -3.14 21.59
CA PRO A 140 19.25 -4.10 22.50
C PRO A 140 18.16 -4.91 21.79
N ALA A 141 17.87 -6.14 22.22
CA ALA A 141 16.87 -7.01 21.59
C ALA A 141 15.45 -6.38 21.46
N THR A 142 15.18 -5.32 22.24
CA THR A 142 13.96 -4.52 22.13
C THR A 142 13.86 -3.69 20.83
N CYS A 143 14.93 -3.59 20.03
CA CYS A 143 14.92 -2.87 18.75
C CYS A 143 14.21 -3.59 17.60
N GLY A 144 13.83 -4.85 17.81
CA GLY A 144 13.22 -5.70 16.80
C GLY A 144 14.18 -6.75 16.26
N PRO A 145 13.80 -7.45 15.18
CA PRO A 145 14.66 -8.47 14.61
C PRO A 145 15.79 -7.83 13.81
N PHE A 146 16.96 -8.49 13.83
CA PHE A 146 18.04 -8.16 12.91
C PHE A 146 17.63 -8.49 11.47
N PHE A 147 18.11 -7.71 10.50
CA PHE A 147 17.90 -8.01 9.08
C PHE A 147 18.38 -9.44 8.75
N PRO A 148 17.62 -10.27 8.03
CA PRO A 148 16.48 -9.95 7.15
C PRO A 148 15.09 -9.83 7.82
N GLY A 149 15.01 -9.84 9.15
CA GLY A 149 13.73 -9.68 9.85
C GLY A 149 13.04 -8.34 9.61
N SER A 150 11.71 -8.35 9.75
CA SER A 150 10.82 -7.20 9.54
C SER A 150 10.66 -6.38 10.81
N ALA A 151 10.81 -5.05 10.72
CA ALA A 151 10.49 -4.16 11.82
C ALA A 151 8.98 -4.00 11.97
N VAL A 152 8.30 -3.68 10.86
CA VAL A 152 6.83 -3.68 10.74
C VAL A 152 6.43 -4.24 9.37
N ARG A 153 5.26 -4.88 9.31
CA ARG A 153 4.67 -5.38 8.06
C ARG A 153 3.15 -5.40 8.09
N GLY A 154 2.52 -5.49 6.92
CA GLY A 154 1.07 -5.62 6.78
C GLY A 154 0.66 -6.04 5.36
N GLN A 155 -0.40 -6.84 5.26
CA GLN A 155 -0.96 -7.24 3.96
C GLN A 155 -1.57 -6.04 3.25
N LEU A 156 -1.50 -6.04 1.92
CA LEU A 156 -2.22 -5.08 1.11
C LEU A 156 -3.72 -5.39 1.15
N THR A 157 -4.51 -4.32 1.21
CA THR A 157 -5.96 -4.32 1.11
C THR A 157 -6.39 -3.24 0.14
N HIS A 158 -7.37 -3.55 -0.70
CA HIS A 158 -8.09 -2.53 -1.44
C HIS A 158 -8.97 -1.74 -0.44
N PRO A 159 -8.99 -0.41 -0.46
CA PRO A 159 -9.84 0.43 0.38
C PRO A 159 -11.33 0.25 0.08
#